data_AF-A0A9D7KI06-F1
#
_entry.id   AF-A0A9D7KI06-F1
#
_cell.length_a   1.000
_cell.length_b   1.000
_cell.length_c   1.000
_cell.angle_alpha   90.00
_cell.angle_beta   90.00
_cell.angle_gamma   90.00
#
_symmetry.space_group_name_H-M   'P 1'
#
loop_
_entity.id
_entity.type
_entity.pdbx_description
1 polymer ?
#
loop_
_entity_poly.entity_id
_entity_poly.type
_entity_poly.pdbx_seq_one_letter_code
_entity_poly.pdbx_strand_id
1 'polypeptide(L)'
;MDEVKKWYNGYSWDGELKLYNPFSVLSFFDQHNFQTFWYNTGTPYFLVDLIKREKFDITASENLMAVEESLSSDDLENLQLKSLLFQTGYLTIKKKVRESFTEHYILDFPNYEVKSSFNRYLFAGLTNNAADITGIYAAEIKIALQRGLQDIPPPYPILFAKIPSNLYIAEERYFHSLFIMIAALTGIDIESEVNTNIGRIDGVLEFMDKIYLIEFKFNKSTDVAIEQIKKNGIVRNKKPQEENHSHRNEFHPGRC
;
A
#
# COMPACT_ATOMS: atom_id res chain seq x y z
N MET A 1 2.65 9.94 -20.96
CA MET A 1 3.58 8.82 -20.68
C MET A 1 3.67 8.49 -19.19
N ASP A 2 3.54 9.48 -18.30
CA ASP A 2 3.64 9.25 -16.84
C ASP A 2 2.58 8.32 -16.29
N GLU A 3 1.34 8.35 -16.80
CA GLU A 3 0.31 7.38 -16.39
C GLU A 3 0.65 5.95 -16.82
N VAL A 4 1.11 5.74 -18.06
CA VAL A 4 1.56 4.42 -18.54
C VAL A 4 2.71 3.90 -17.68
N LYS A 5 3.64 4.78 -17.28
CA LYS A 5 4.71 4.44 -16.35
C LYS A 5 4.16 4.04 -14.98
N LYS A 6 3.25 4.83 -14.40
CA LYS A 6 2.61 4.53 -13.11
C LYS A 6 1.88 3.18 -13.12
N TRP A 7 1.19 2.88 -14.21
CA TRP A 7 0.38 1.66 -14.33
C TRP A 7 1.21 0.42 -14.62
N TYR A 8 2.20 0.50 -15.50
CA TYR A 8 2.80 -0.69 -16.10
C TYR A 8 4.32 -0.80 -15.97
N ASN A 9 5.02 0.21 -15.44
CA ASN A 9 6.47 0.18 -15.24
C ASN A 9 6.86 0.01 -13.78
N GLY A 10 7.88 -0.81 -13.51
CA GLY A 10 8.63 -0.75 -12.27
C GLY A 10 9.29 -2.05 -11.83
N TYR A 11 9.16 -3.12 -12.62
CA TYR A 11 9.93 -4.35 -12.39
C TYR A 11 11.43 -4.09 -12.50
N SER A 12 12.20 -4.65 -11.57
CA SER A 12 13.61 -4.34 -11.40
C SER A 12 14.33 -5.45 -10.62
N TRP A 13 15.56 -5.74 -11.02
CA TRP A 13 16.43 -6.71 -10.36
C TRP A 13 17.67 -6.06 -9.72
N ASP A 14 17.92 -4.80 -10.01
CA ASP A 14 19.02 -4.00 -9.47
C ASP A 14 18.53 -2.81 -8.61
N GLY A 15 17.24 -2.48 -8.68
CA GLY A 15 16.66 -1.30 -8.05
C GLY A 15 16.80 -0.02 -8.89
N GLU A 16 17.57 -0.04 -9.97
CA GLU A 16 17.90 1.11 -10.81
C GLU A 16 17.12 1.08 -12.12
N LEU A 17 17.26 -0.01 -12.89
CA LEU A 17 16.56 -0.20 -14.14
C LEU A 17 15.14 -0.68 -13.88
N LYS A 18 14.18 0.05 -14.43
CA LYS A 18 12.75 -0.22 -14.31
C LYS A 18 12.18 -0.65 -15.66
N LEU A 19 11.56 -1.83 -15.67
CA LEU A 19 11.02 -2.47 -16.84
C LEU A 19 9.48 -2.43 -16.82
N TYR A 20 8.93 -2.20 -18.00
CA TYR A 20 7.50 -2.32 -18.24
C TYR A 20 7.11 -3.79 -18.31
N ASN A 21 5.91 -4.10 -17.82
CA ASN A 21 5.26 -5.36 -18.14
C ASN A 21 4.88 -5.37 -19.63
N PRO A 22 5.50 -6.21 -20.48
CA PRO A 22 5.25 -6.17 -21.91
C PRO A 22 3.82 -6.56 -22.27
N PHE A 23 3.23 -7.52 -21.55
CA PHE A 23 1.84 -7.93 -21.77
C PHE A 23 0.88 -6.78 -21.45
N SER A 24 1.02 -6.15 -20.27
CA SER A 24 0.13 -5.05 -19.88
C SER A 24 0.23 -3.85 -20.81
N VAL A 25 1.43 -3.52 -21.29
CA VAL A 25 1.62 -2.43 -22.26
C VAL A 25 0.98 -2.76 -23.61
N LEU A 26 1.15 -3.98 -24.12
CA LEU A 26 0.53 -4.40 -25.38
C LEU A 26 -1.00 -4.41 -25.26
N SER A 27 -1.54 -4.94 -24.17
CA SER A 27 -2.98 -4.94 -23.90
C SER A 27 -3.55 -3.53 -23.74
N PHE A 28 -2.80 -2.61 -23.14
CA PHE A 28 -3.18 -1.21 -23.07
C PHE A 28 -3.29 -0.57 -24.46
N PHE A 29 -2.32 -0.81 -25.34
CA PHE A 29 -2.36 -0.28 -26.71
C PHE A 29 -3.45 -0.93 -27.58
N ASP A 30 -3.82 -2.17 -27.30
CA ASP A 30 -4.94 -2.84 -27.96
C ASP A 30 -6.29 -2.27 -27.48
N GLN A 31 -6.49 -2.18 -26.16
CA GLN A 31 -7.79 -1.80 -25.57
C GLN A 31 -7.98 -0.29 -25.35
N HIS A 32 -6.91 0.50 -25.46
CA HIS A 32 -6.90 1.95 -25.28
C HIS A 32 -7.45 2.41 -23.92
N ASN A 33 -7.33 1.57 -22.88
CA ASN A 33 -7.83 1.88 -21.54
C ASN A 33 -6.93 1.26 -20.47
N PHE A 34 -6.74 1.97 -19.36
CA PHE A 34 -5.99 1.49 -18.21
C PHE A 34 -6.76 0.41 -17.46
N GLN A 35 -6.19 -0.79 -17.41
CA GLN A 35 -6.75 -1.95 -16.72
C GLN A 35 -5.65 -2.80 -16.08
N THR A 36 -6.08 -3.73 -15.23
CA THR A 36 -5.23 -4.75 -14.60
C THR A 36 -5.10 -5.98 -15.52
N PHE A 37 -4.27 -5.90 -16.55
CA PHE A 37 -4.02 -6.96 -17.52
C PHE A 37 -3.18 -8.10 -16.94
N TRP A 38 -2.11 -7.80 -16.20
CA TRP A 38 -1.26 -8.78 -15.49
C TRP A 38 -2.08 -9.66 -14.53
N TYR A 39 -3.19 -9.15 -14.02
CA TYR A 39 -4.08 -9.89 -13.14
C TYR A 39 -4.92 -10.95 -13.85
N ASN A 40 -5.33 -10.70 -15.10
CA ASN A 40 -6.20 -11.61 -15.86
C ASN A 40 -5.51 -12.94 -16.21
N THR A 41 -4.21 -13.07 -15.96
CA THR A 41 -3.43 -14.27 -16.22
C THR A 41 -3.45 -15.29 -15.08
N GLY A 42 -4.20 -15.01 -13.99
CA GLY A 42 -4.47 -15.97 -12.92
C GLY A 42 -3.75 -15.64 -11.62
N THR A 43 -4.44 -14.94 -10.70
CA THR A 43 -4.02 -14.86 -9.30
C THR A 43 -4.38 -16.17 -8.61
N PRO A 44 -3.40 -16.91 -8.07
CA PRO A 44 -3.69 -18.22 -7.55
C PRO A 44 -4.27 -18.13 -6.12
N TYR A 45 -5.37 -18.84 -5.87
CA TYR A 45 -6.07 -18.89 -4.58
C TYR A 45 -5.15 -19.23 -3.40
N PHE A 46 -4.08 -19.99 -3.65
CA PHE A 46 -3.12 -20.37 -2.61
C PHE A 46 -2.46 -19.17 -1.93
N LEU A 47 -2.28 -18.02 -2.59
CA LEU A 47 -1.58 -16.88 -2.00
C LEU A 47 -2.38 -16.27 -0.83
N VAL A 48 -3.70 -16.19 -0.97
CA VAL A 48 -4.57 -15.72 0.12
C VAL A 48 -4.58 -16.69 1.29
N ASP A 49 -4.63 -17.99 1.00
CA ASP A 49 -4.62 -19.02 2.03
C ASP A 49 -3.28 -19.02 2.78
N LEU A 50 -2.18 -18.80 2.07
CA LEU A 50 -0.86 -18.65 2.67
C LEU A 50 -0.77 -17.40 3.57
N ILE A 51 -1.22 -16.24 3.09
CA ILE A 51 -1.24 -15.00 3.88
C ILE A 51 -2.04 -15.17 5.17
N LYS A 52 -3.21 -15.83 5.09
CA LYS A 52 -4.05 -16.16 6.25
C LYS A 52 -3.31 -17.06 7.23
N ARG A 53 -2.64 -18.11 6.74
CA ARG A 53 -1.91 -19.08 7.56
C ARG A 53 -0.73 -18.45 8.29
N GLU A 54 0.07 -17.66 7.58
CA GLU A 54 1.27 -17.00 8.11
C GLU A 54 0.96 -15.77 8.99
N LYS A 55 -0.33 -15.37 9.10
CA LYS A 55 -0.79 -14.14 9.79
C LYS A 55 0.03 -12.92 9.38
N PHE A 56 0.34 -12.83 8.09
CA PHE A 56 1.21 -11.77 7.59
C PHE A 56 0.58 -10.40 7.80
N ASP A 57 1.39 -9.45 8.26
CA ASP A 57 0.94 -8.09 8.46
C ASP A 57 0.93 -7.32 7.13
N ILE A 58 -0.27 -7.16 6.58
CA ILE A 58 -0.48 -6.62 5.24
C ILE A 58 -0.16 -5.13 5.18
N THR A 59 -0.25 -4.40 6.29
CA THR A 59 0.16 -2.98 6.33
C THR A 59 1.66 -2.81 6.17
N ALA A 60 2.43 -3.86 6.44
CA ALA A 60 3.86 -3.92 6.21
C ALA A 60 4.21 -4.58 4.85
N SER A 61 3.28 -4.69 3.90
CA SER A 61 3.53 -5.31 2.59
C SER A 61 4.43 -4.48 1.66
N GLU A 62 4.69 -3.22 2.00
CA GLU A 62 5.54 -2.30 1.24
C GLU A 62 6.86 -2.03 1.96
N ASN A 63 7.90 -1.69 1.20
CA ASN A 63 9.25 -1.41 1.70
C ASN A 63 9.83 -2.55 2.56
N LEU A 64 9.55 -3.81 2.19
CA LEU A 64 10.02 -4.98 2.90
C LEU A 64 11.52 -5.15 2.73
N MET A 65 12.24 -5.27 3.85
CA MET A 65 13.68 -5.56 3.82
C MET A 65 13.92 -7.05 3.55
N ALA A 66 14.84 -7.37 2.64
CA ALA A 66 15.24 -8.74 2.30
C ALA A 66 16.76 -8.84 2.12
N VAL A 67 17.31 -10.03 2.33
CA VAL A 67 18.69 -10.39 1.95
C VAL A 67 18.65 -11.34 0.76
N GLU A 68 19.74 -11.45 0.00
CA GLU A 68 19.77 -12.23 -1.24
C GLU A 68 19.32 -13.68 -1.02
N GLU A 69 19.82 -14.29 0.06
CA GLU A 69 19.52 -15.67 0.44
C GLU A 69 18.04 -15.91 0.73
N SER A 70 17.32 -14.87 1.17
CA SER A 70 15.87 -14.94 1.43
C SER A 70 15.03 -14.89 0.15
N LEU A 71 15.58 -14.40 -0.96
CA LEU A 71 14.88 -14.32 -2.25
C LEU A 71 15.05 -15.58 -3.10
N SER A 72 16.16 -16.30 -2.88
CA SER A 72 16.53 -17.52 -3.61
C SER A 72 16.16 -18.81 -2.88
N SER A 73 15.42 -18.75 -1.78
CA SER A 73 15.06 -19.94 -1.02
C SER A 73 14.01 -20.80 -1.76
N ASP A 74 14.37 -22.03 -2.09
CA ASP A 74 13.49 -23.02 -2.73
C ASP A 74 12.65 -23.86 -1.74
N ASP A 75 12.76 -23.57 -0.44
CA ASP A 75 12.05 -24.34 0.61
C ASP A 75 10.55 -24.01 0.62
N LEU A 76 9.79 -24.83 -0.11
CA LEU A 76 8.33 -24.77 -0.21
C LEU A 76 7.61 -25.00 1.13
N GLU A 77 8.25 -25.65 2.11
CA GLU A 77 7.64 -25.95 3.41
C GLU A 77 7.72 -24.75 4.38
N ASN A 78 8.75 -23.90 4.23
CA ASN A 78 8.99 -22.68 5.02
C ASN A 78 8.95 -21.40 4.17
N LEU A 79 8.05 -21.31 3.19
CA LEU A 79 7.88 -20.11 2.37
C LEU A 79 7.71 -18.86 3.25
N GLN A 80 8.79 -18.10 3.40
CA GLN A 80 8.69 -16.71 3.81
C GLN A 80 7.88 -16.04 2.70
N LEU A 81 6.61 -15.73 2.97
CA LEU A 81 5.66 -15.14 2.03
C LEU A 81 6.29 -14.03 1.15
N LYS A 82 7.23 -13.27 1.71
CA LYS A 82 8.05 -12.27 1.00
C LYS A 82 8.79 -12.82 -0.23
N SER A 83 9.46 -13.97 -0.09
CA SER A 83 10.17 -14.66 -1.18
C SER A 83 9.20 -15.06 -2.27
N LEU A 84 8.06 -15.66 -1.89
CA LEU A 84 7.02 -16.04 -2.83
C LEU A 84 6.48 -14.83 -3.60
N LEU A 85 6.14 -13.75 -2.90
CA LEU A 85 5.63 -12.52 -3.51
C LEU A 85 6.64 -11.93 -4.51
N PHE A 86 7.93 -12.03 -4.21
CA PHE A 86 8.99 -11.64 -5.14
C PHE A 86 9.07 -12.58 -6.36
N GLN A 87 9.18 -13.88 -6.14
CA GLN A 87 9.31 -14.89 -7.21
C GLN A 87 8.10 -14.92 -8.16
N THR A 88 6.91 -14.66 -7.62
CA THR A 88 5.66 -14.60 -8.40
C THR A 88 5.38 -13.21 -9.00
N GLY A 89 6.27 -12.23 -8.79
CA GLY A 89 6.21 -10.92 -9.43
C GLY A 89 5.23 -9.92 -8.80
N TYR A 90 4.74 -10.18 -7.59
CA TYR A 90 4.00 -9.18 -6.80
C TYR A 90 4.93 -8.12 -6.22
N LEU A 91 6.13 -8.52 -5.80
CA LEU A 91 7.17 -7.63 -5.31
C LEU A 91 8.37 -7.63 -6.24
N THR A 92 9.09 -6.52 -6.25
CA THR A 92 10.31 -6.34 -7.03
C THR A 92 11.34 -5.55 -6.22
N ILE A 93 12.60 -5.50 -6.66
CA ILE A 93 13.62 -4.72 -5.96
C ILE A 93 13.36 -3.24 -6.23
N LYS A 94 12.91 -2.53 -5.20
CA LYS A 94 12.77 -1.06 -5.25
C LYS A 94 14.14 -0.39 -5.17
N LYS A 95 14.96 -0.84 -4.23
CA LYS A 95 16.29 -0.30 -3.96
C LYS A 95 17.22 -1.36 -3.41
N LYS A 96 18.47 -1.33 -3.87
CA LYS A 96 19.58 -2.05 -3.26
C LYS A 96 20.28 -1.12 -2.25
N VAL A 97 20.46 -1.58 -1.02
CA VAL A 97 21.09 -0.80 0.06
C VAL A 97 22.35 -1.55 0.49
N ARG A 98 23.47 -0.85 0.40
CA ARG A 98 24.78 -1.36 0.83
C ARG A 98 25.34 -0.46 1.91
N GLU A 99 25.49 -1.01 3.11
CA GLU A 99 26.05 -0.32 4.26
C GLU A 99 27.22 -1.13 4.81
N SER A 100 28.44 -0.58 4.73
CA SER A 100 29.67 -1.27 5.13
C SER A 100 29.83 -2.65 4.46
N PHE A 101 29.64 -3.74 5.24
CA PHE A 101 29.79 -5.13 4.80
C PHE A 101 28.45 -5.84 4.63
N THR A 102 27.33 -5.17 4.84
CA THR A 102 26.00 -5.75 4.67
C THR A 102 25.32 -5.20 3.42
N GLU A 103 24.62 -6.08 2.74
CA GLU A 103 23.81 -5.77 1.57
C GLU A 103 22.41 -6.29 1.81
N HIS A 104 21.43 -5.42 1.58
CA HIS A 104 20.03 -5.77 1.67
C HIS A 104 19.23 -5.07 0.58
N TYR A 105 18.05 -5.60 0.33
CA TYR A 105 17.12 -5.14 -0.68
C TYR A 105 15.89 -4.57 0.01
N ILE A 106 15.37 -3.48 -0.53
CA ILE A 106 14.03 -2.99 -0.23
C ILE A 106 13.13 -3.47 -1.35
N LEU A 107 12.13 -4.26 -1.00
CA LEU A 107 11.12 -4.77 -1.92
C LEU A 107 9.84 -3.94 -1.85
N ASP A 108 9.19 -3.78 -3.00
CA ASP A 108 7.90 -3.08 -3.10
C ASP A 108 7.12 -3.58 -4.33
N PHE A 109 5.86 -3.18 -4.44
CA PHE A 109 5.09 -3.44 -5.66
C PHE A 109 5.74 -2.73 -6.85
N PRO A 110 5.82 -3.36 -8.03
CA PRO A 110 6.45 -2.77 -9.20
C PRO A 110 5.67 -1.56 -9.69
N ASN A 111 4.34 -1.63 -9.70
CA ASN A 111 3.48 -0.60 -10.29
C ASN A 111 2.07 -0.63 -9.69
N TYR A 112 1.25 0.33 -10.11
CA TYR A 112 -0.13 0.44 -9.62
C TYR A 112 -0.98 -0.77 -9.98
N GLU A 113 -0.82 -1.34 -11.18
CA GLU A 113 -1.57 -2.52 -11.62
C GLU A 113 -1.41 -3.68 -10.64
N VAL A 114 -0.18 -4.01 -10.26
CA VAL A 114 0.13 -5.15 -9.40
C VAL A 114 -0.33 -4.86 -7.96
N LYS A 115 -0.04 -3.67 -7.43
CA LYS A 115 -0.47 -3.24 -6.09
C LYS A 115 -2.00 -3.28 -5.95
N SER A 116 -2.72 -2.71 -6.91
CA SER A 116 -4.18 -2.67 -6.91
C SER A 116 -4.76 -4.08 -7.03
N SER A 117 -4.17 -4.93 -7.86
CA SER A 117 -4.63 -6.30 -8.05
C SER A 117 -4.47 -7.16 -6.80
N PHE A 118 -3.29 -7.07 -6.16
CA PHE A 118 -2.98 -7.76 -4.92
C PHE A 118 -3.94 -7.35 -3.79
N ASN A 119 -4.10 -6.05 -3.55
CA ASN A 119 -5.00 -5.54 -2.51
C ASN A 119 -6.45 -5.97 -2.73
N ARG A 120 -6.93 -5.95 -3.98
CA ARG A 120 -8.32 -6.30 -4.31
C ARG A 120 -8.60 -7.76 -3.98
N TYR A 121 -7.68 -8.65 -4.38
CA TYR A 121 -7.82 -10.08 -4.18
C TYR A 121 -7.72 -10.45 -2.70
N LEU A 122 -6.73 -9.89 -2.01
CA LEU A 122 -6.54 -10.15 -0.60
C LEU A 122 -7.71 -9.64 0.24
N PHE A 123 -8.25 -8.46 -0.08
CA PHE A 123 -9.43 -7.93 0.60
C PHE A 123 -10.64 -8.84 0.40
N ALA A 124 -10.92 -9.24 -0.86
CA ALA A 124 -11.99 -10.18 -1.18
C ALA A 124 -11.85 -11.49 -0.41
N GLY A 125 -10.64 -12.05 -0.36
CA GLY A 125 -10.34 -13.28 0.36
C GLY A 125 -10.48 -13.19 1.89
N LEU A 126 -10.11 -12.06 2.50
CA LEU A 126 -10.21 -11.84 3.96
C LEU A 126 -11.63 -11.51 4.43
N THR A 127 -12.39 -10.82 3.58
CA THR A 127 -13.74 -10.36 3.92
C THR A 127 -14.85 -11.24 3.36
N ASN A 128 -14.50 -12.28 2.60
CA ASN A 128 -15.42 -13.16 1.88
C ASN A 128 -16.39 -12.37 0.97
N ASN A 129 -15.91 -11.24 0.43
CA ASN A 129 -16.60 -10.44 -0.56
C ASN A 129 -16.17 -10.88 -1.96
N ALA A 130 -17.05 -10.67 -2.94
CA ALA A 130 -16.67 -10.82 -4.34
C ALA A 130 -15.77 -9.63 -4.77
N ALA A 131 -14.82 -9.88 -5.67
CA ALA A 131 -13.82 -8.89 -6.06
C ALA A 131 -14.41 -7.67 -6.81
N ASP A 132 -15.54 -7.86 -7.50
CA ASP A 132 -16.32 -6.81 -8.14
C ASP A 132 -16.93 -5.86 -7.10
N ILE A 133 -17.54 -6.39 -6.05
CA ILE A 133 -18.09 -5.64 -4.92
C ILE A 133 -16.99 -4.77 -4.30
N THR A 134 -15.81 -5.35 -4.03
CA THR A 134 -14.65 -4.62 -3.50
C THR A 134 -14.25 -3.44 -4.41
N GLY A 135 -14.26 -3.64 -5.74
CA GLY A 135 -13.94 -2.59 -6.70
C GLY A 135 -14.97 -1.45 -6.73
N ILE A 136 -16.26 -1.77 -6.61
CA ILE A 136 -17.34 -0.78 -6.53
C ILE A 136 -17.16 0.12 -5.31
N TYR A 137 -16.91 -0.46 -4.13
CA TYR A 137 -16.72 0.31 -2.91
C TYR A 137 -15.47 1.21 -2.97
N ALA A 138 -14.38 0.75 -3.57
CA ALA A 138 -13.21 1.60 -3.80
C ALA A 138 -13.55 2.81 -4.68
N ALA A 139 -14.38 2.63 -5.72
CA ALA A 139 -14.85 3.73 -6.54
C ALA A 139 -15.75 4.71 -5.76
N GLU A 140 -16.65 4.20 -4.92
CA GLU A 140 -17.50 5.02 -4.05
C GLU A 140 -16.69 5.84 -3.05
N ILE A 141 -15.70 5.23 -2.38
CA ILE A 141 -14.77 5.93 -1.48
C ILE A 141 -14.07 7.05 -2.24
N LYS A 142 -13.56 6.78 -3.44
CA LYS A 142 -12.90 7.80 -4.26
C LYS A 142 -13.82 8.96 -4.57
N ILE A 143 -15.05 8.70 -5.02
CA ILE A 143 -16.06 9.74 -5.33
C ILE A 143 -16.38 10.57 -4.07
N ALA A 144 -16.54 9.92 -2.93
CA ALA A 144 -16.81 10.61 -1.69
C ALA A 144 -15.64 11.49 -1.23
N LEU A 145 -14.39 11.02 -1.40
CA LEU A 145 -13.20 11.85 -1.20
C LEU A 145 -13.14 13.01 -2.20
N GLN A 146 -13.61 12.87 -3.44
CA GLN A 146 -13.69 14.02 -4.37
C GLN A 146 -14.67 15.09 -3.87
N ARG A 147 -15.84 14.68 -3.35
CA ARG A 147 -16.91 15.60 -2.94
C ARG A 147 -16.68 16.19 -1.54
N GLY A 148 -16.06 15.44 -0.64
CA GLY A 148 -15.87 15.82 0.76
C GLY A 148 -16.55 14.83 1.71
N LEU A 149 -16.10 14.78 2.97
CA LEU A 149 -16.54 13.79 3.97
C LEU A 149 -18.05 13.75 4.23
N GLN A 150 -18.78 14.83 3.91
CA GLN A 150 -20.24 14.91 4.10
C GLN A 150 -21.02 13.94 3.18
N ASP A 151 -20.39 13.50 2.09
CA ASP A 151 -20.96 12.58 1.11
C ASP A 151 -20.38 11.15 1.20
N ILE A 152 -19.60 10.81 2.24
CA ILE A 152 -19.20 9.41 2.45
C ILE A 152 -20.45 8.65 2.90
N PRO A 153 -21.05 7.78 2.06
CA PRO A 153 -22.17 6.99 2.51
C PRO A 153 -21.66 6.06 3.64
N PRO A 154 -22.33 5.97 4.79
CA PRO A 154 -22.17 4.78 5.60
C PRO A 154 -22.77 3.63 4.76
N PRO A 155 -22.03 2.55 4.50
CA PRO A 155 -21.68 1.65 5.59
C PRO A 155 -20.37 0.84 5.38
N TYR A 156 -19.30 1.22 6.08
CA TYR A 156 -18.21 0.28 6.39
C TYR A 156 -18.69 -1.07 6.97
N PRO A 157 -19.82 -1.15 7.71
CA PRO A 157 -20.34 -2.44 8.18
C PRO A 157 -20.59 -3.47 7.09
N ILE A 158 -21.06 -3.12 5.87
CA ILE A 158 -21.41 -4.16 4.87
C ILE A 158 -20.16 -4.88 4.36
N LEU A 159 -19.09 -4.12 4.11
CA LEU A 159 -17.79 -4.67 3.70
C LEU A 159 -17.22 -5.63 4.74
N PHE A 160 -17.40 -5.31 6.02
CA PHE A 160 -16.87 -6.11 7.13
C PHE A 160 -17.85 -7.15 7.68
N ALA A 161 -19.14 -7.07 7.34
CA ALA A 161 -20.19 -7.97 7.85
C ALA A 161 -20.04 -9.41 7.38
N LYS A 162 -19.37 -9.63 6.23
CA LYS A 162 -19.13 -10.96 5.67
C LYS A 162 -17.83 -11.60 6.15
N ILE A 163 -17.04 -10.92 6.99
CA ILE A 163 -15.80 -11.48 7.54
C ILE A 163 -16.15 -12.77 8.32
N PRO A 164 -15.65 -13.94 7.89
CA PRO A 164 -15.87 -15.20 8.59
C PRO A 164 -15.38 -15.12 10.04
N SER A 165 -16.08 -15.77 10.98
CA SER A 165 -15.74 -15.71 12.41
C SER A 165 -14.32 -16.18 12.73
N ASN A 166 -13.78 -17.13 11.96
CA ASN A 166 -12.40 -17.61 12.09
C ASN A 166 -11.34 -16.63 11.54
N LEU A 167 -11.75 -15.62 10.77
CA LEU A 167 -10.89 -14.54 10.27
C LEU A 167 -11.16 -13.21 11.00
N TYR A 168 -12.27 -13.11 11.73
CA TYR A 168 -12.63 -11.93 12.48
C TYR A 168 -11.69 -11.76 13.70
N ILE A 169 -10.91 -10.68 13.68
CA ILE A 169 -10.03 -10.29 14.78
C ILE A 169 -10.57 -8.98 15.35
N ALA A 170 -11.00 -9.01 16.61
CA ALA A 170 -11.60 -7.87 17.31
C ALA A 170 -10.55 -6.84 17.77
N GLU A 171 -9.66 -6.43 16.87
CA GLU A 171 -8.56 -5.50 17.13
C GLU A 171 -8.58 -4.34 16.15
N GLU A 172 -8.32 -3.13 16.64
CA GLU A 172 -8.25 -1.91 15.82
C GLU A 172 -7.30 -2.04 14.63
N ARG A 173 -6.14 -2.67 14.85
CA ARG A 173 -5.12 -2.91 13.83
C ARG A 173 -5.66 -3.74 12.66
N TYR A 174 -6.52 -4.73 12.92
CA TYR A 174 -7.08 -5.57 11.87
C TYR A 174 -7.98 -4.75 10.92
N PHE A 175 -8.87 -3.92 11.47
CA PHE A 175 -9.74 -3.05 10.68
C PHE A 175 -8.99 -1.91 10.00
N HIS A 176 -7.95 -1.38 10.64
CA HIS A 176 -7.00 -0.46 10.02
C HIS A 176 -6.41 -1.08 8.75
N SER A 177 -5.87 -2.30 8.84
CA SER A 177 -5.29 -2.99 7.68
C SER A 177 -6.29 -3.13 6.53
N LEU A 178 -7.51 -3.58 6.82
CA LEU A 178 -8.56 -3.72 5.80
C LEU A 178 -8.92 -2.38 5.15
N PHE A 179 -8.94 -1.29 5.93
CA PHE A 179 -9.18 0.04 5.38
C PHE A 179 -8.05 0.48 4.45
N ILE A 180 -6.78 0.32 4.86
CA ILE A 180 -5.63 0.69 4.02
C ILE A 180 -5.67 -0.08 2.69
N MET A 181 -6.04 -1.37 2.74
CA MET A 181 -6.19 -2.18 1.52
C MET A 181 -7.24 -1.62 0.57
N ILE A 182 -8.44 -1.26 1.06
CA ILE A 182 -9.48 -0.70 0.18
C ILE A 182 -9.15 0.74 -0.26
N ALA A 183 -8.45 1.52 0.58
CA ALA A 183 -7.95 2.84 0.21
C ALA A 183 -6.93 2.75 -0.93
N ALA A 184 -6.03 1.76 -0.90
CA ALA A 184 -5.07 1.52 -1.99
C ALA A 184 -5.75 1.25 -3.35
N LEU A 185 -6.97 0.70 -3.36
CA LEU A 185 -7.75 0.44 -4.58
C LEU A 185 -8.34 1.72 -5.21
N THR A 186 -8.39 2.82 -4.46
CA THR A 186 -8.85 4.11 -5.01
C THR A 186 -7.81 4.71 -5.97
N GLY A 187 -6.56 4.24 -5.90
CA GLY A 187 -5.41 4.81 -6.60
C GLY A 187 -4.94 6.16 -6.04
N ILE A 188 -5.43 6.51 -4.85
CA ILE A 188 -4.96 7.65 -4.05
C ILE A 188 -3.93 7.13 -3.06
N ASP A 189 -2.81 7.83 -2.95
CA ASP A 189 -1.77 7.48 -1.98
C ASP A 189 -2.22 7.84 -0.57
N ILE A 190 -2.07 6.89 0.35
CA ILE A 190 -2.35 7.05 1.78
C ILE A 190 -1.06 6.81 2.55
N GLU A 191 -0.63 7.79 3.33
CA GLU A 191 0.45 7.63 4.30
C GLU A 191 -0.15 7.04 5.59
N SER A 192 0.19 5.79 5.92
CA SER A 192 -0.27 5.13 7.15
C SER A 192 0.72 5.36 8.29
N GLU A 193 0.23 5.46 9.53
CA GLU A 193 1.02 5.60 10.76
C GLU A 193 2.01 6.80 10.74
N VAL A 194 1.52 7.97 10.33
CA VAL A 194 2.32 9.19 10.21
C VAL A 194 2.71 9.73 11.58
N ASN A 195 4.00 9.74 11.87
CA ASN A 195 4.56 10.34 13.08
C ASN A 195 4.59 11.87 12.96
N THR A 196 4.06 12.56 13.95
CA THR A 196 4.16 14.01 14.13
C THR A 196 4.99 14.33 15.36
N ASN A 197 5.30 15.61 15.58
CA ASN A 197 6.04 16.06 16.76
C ASN A 197 5.22 15.96 18.07
N ILE A 198 3.92 15.65 17.98
CA ILE A 198 2.98 15.62 19.12
C ILE A 198 2.21 14.30 19.24
N GLY A 199 2.41 13.36 18.31
CA GLY A 199 1.74 12.06 18.33
C GLY A 199 1.88 11.32 17.02
N ARG A 200 0.95 10.39 16.78
CA ARG A 200 0.86 9.61 15.54
C ARG A 200 -0.56 9.74 15.00
N ILE A 201 -0.67 9.92 13.70
CA ILE A 201 -1.93 9.91 12.96
C ILE A 201 -2.00 8.57 12.24
N ASP A 202 -3.14 7.88 12.31
CA ASP A 202 -3.24 6.54 11.75
C ASP A 202 -3.20 6.54 10.21
N GLY A 203 -3.76 7.58 9.58
CA GLY A 203 -3.65 7.76 8.13
C GLY A 203 -3.74 9.23 7.70
N VAL A 204 -2.98 9.59 6.67
CA VAL A 204 -3.06 10.88 6.00
C VAL A 204 -3.24 10.63 4.51
N LEU A 205 -4.27 11.24 3.93
CA LEU A 205 -4.55 11.14 2.50
C LEU A 205 -4.68 12.55 1.93
N GLU A 206 -3.89 12.84 0.90
CA GLU A 206 -3.96 14.08 0.14
C GLU A 206 -4.61 13.79 -1.21
N PHE A 207 -5.70 14.49 -1.53
CA PHE A 207 -6.40 14.27 -2.78
C PHE A 207 -7.08 15.52 -3.28
N MET A 208 -6.76 15.88 -4.53
CA MET A 208 -7.14 17.17 -5.12
C MET A 208 -6.69 18.33 -4.23
N ASP A 209 -7.61 19.17 -3.79
CA ASP A 209 -7.41 20.33 -2.93
C ASP A 209 -7.67 20.04 -1.44
N LYS A 210 -7.75 18.76 -1.05
CA LYS A 210 -8.18 18.32 0.28
C LYS A 210 -7.15 17.42 0.97
N ILE A 211 -7.03 17.59 2.28
CA ILE A 211 -6.24 16.72 3.17
C ILE A 211 -7.20 16.04 4.14
N TYR A 212 -7.11 14.72 4.20
CA TYR A 212 -7.91 13.87 5.07
C TYR A 212 -7.03 13.29 6.16
N LEU A 213 -7.35 13.59 7.42
CA LEU A 213 -6.76 12.94 8.57
C LEU A 213 -7.67 11.81 9.01
N ILE A 214 -7.12 10.61 9.11
CA ILE A 214 -7.84 9.38 9.40
C ILE A 214 -7.34 8.84 10.74
N GLU A 215 -8.30 8.51 11.60
CA GLU A 215 -8.07 7.95 12.92
C GLU A 215 -9.00 6.76 13.09
N PHE A 216 -8.45 5.59 13.38
CA PHE A 216 -9.24 4.38 13.58
C PHE A 216 -9.57 4.21 15.04
N LYS A 217 -10.82 3.84 15.33
CA LYS A 217 -11.24 3.49 16.68
C LYS A 217 -12.11 2.25 16.62
N PHE A 218 -11.63 1.17 17.22
CA PHE A 218 -12.42 -0.04 17.36
C PHE A 218 -13.20 -0.03 18.67
N ASN A 219 -14.52 -0.22 18.60
CA ASN A 219 -15.43 -0.27 19.75
C ASN A 219 -15.34 0.98 20.68
N LYS A 220 -15.08 2.15 20.11
CA LYS A 220 -15.11 3.45 20.81
C LYS A 220 -15.94 4.45 20.01
N SER A 221 -16.35 5.55 20.63
CA SER A 221 -17.16 6.58 19.97
C SER A 221 -16.34 7.41 18.99
N THR A 222 -17.04 8.04 18.04
CA THR A 222 -16.49 9.01 17.10
C THR A 222 -15.83 10.19 17.82
N ASP A 223 -16.36 10.61 18.98
CA ASP A 223 -15.79 11.72 19.76
C ASP A 223 -14.36 11.43 20.19
N VAL A 224 -14.05 10.19 20.60
CA VAL A 224 -12.68 9.77 20.96
C VAL A 224 -11.74 9.89 19.76
N ALA A 225 -12.20 9.52 18.56
CA ALA A 225 -11.42 9.66 17.34
C ALA A 225 -11.13 11.14 17.02
N ILE A 226 -12.16 11.99 17.11
CA ILE A 226 -12.05 13.44 16.84
C ILE A 226 -11.11 14.12 17.83
N GLU A 227 -11.17 13.77 19.12
CA GLU A 227 -10.25 14.30 20.13
C GLU A 227 -8.80 13.91 19.82
N GLN A 228 -8.56 12.67 19.40
CA GLN A 228 -7.22 12.21 19.04
C GLN A 228 -6.67 12.91 17.78
N ILE A 229 -7.51 13.12 16.75
CA ILE A 229 -7.15 13.92 15.58
C ILE A 229 -6.79 15.35 15.99
N LYS A 230 -7.59 16.00 16.85
CA LYS A 230 -7.29 17.37 17.33
C LYS A 230 -5.97 17.43 18.10
N LYS A 231 -5.64 16.39 18.85
CA LYS A 231 -4.39 16.29 19.62
C LYS A 231 -3.18 16.06 18.72
N ASN A 232 -3.30 15.24 17.68
CA ASN A 232 -2.16 14.76 16.88
C ASN A 232 -2.02 15.45 15.50
N GLY A 233 -3.08 16.08 15.02
CA GLY A 233 -3.32 16.52 13.63
C GLY A 233 -2.68 17.83 13.21
N ILE A 234 -1.73 18.40 13.96
CA ILE A 234 -0.99 19.58 13.50
C ILE A 234 0.09 19.13 12.51
N VAL A 235 -0.30 18.94 11.25
CA VAL A 235 0.64 18.69 10.16
C VAL A 235 1.24 20.03 9.72
N ARG A 236 2.56 20.22 9.91
CA ARG A 236 3.27 21.38 9.33
C ARG A 236 3.10 21.31 7.81
N ASN A 237 2.55 22.36 7.20
CA ASN A 237 2.51 22.57 5.75
C ASN A 237 3.84 22.15 5.11
N LYS A 238 3.87 21.04 4.35
CA LYS A 238 4.98 20.76 3.42
C LYS A 238 4.91 21.87 2.35
N LYS A 239 5.88 22.78 2.35
CA LYS A 239 6.06 23.73 1.24
C LYS A 239 6.41 22.96 -0.05
N PRO A 240 6.07 23.48 -1.25
CA PRO A 240 6.49 22.88 -2.51
C PRO A 240 8.01 22.77 -2.56
N GLN A 241 8.54 21.63 -3.01
CA GLN A 241 9.95 21.48 -3.31
C GLN A 241 10.30 22.40 -4.48
N GLU A 242 10.96 23.52 -4.20
CA GLU A 242 11.71 24.24 -5.22
C GLU A 242 12.98 23.44 -5.53
N GLU A 243 13.08 22.97 -6.77
CA GLU A 243 14.37 22.66 -7.39
C GLU A 243 15.25 23.90 -7.32
N ASN A 244 16.46 23.79 -6.74
CA ASN A 244 17.62 24.52 -7.25
C ASN A 244 18.95 23.99 -6.72
N HIS A 245 19.91 24.01 -7.63
CA HIS A 245 21.27 23.51 -7.55
C HIS A 245 22.16 24.17 -6.47
N SER A 246 23.17 23.38 -6.06
CA SER A 246 24.55 23.77 -5.73
C SER A 246 24.80 24.83 -4.64
N HIS A 247 25.37 24.41 -3.50
CA HIS A 247 26.79 24.57 -3.14
C HIS A 247 27.06 24.45 -1.62
N ARG A 248 28.23 23.83 -1.36
CA ARG A 248 29.10 23.78 -0.17
C ARG A 248 28.80 24.73 1.01
N ASN A 249 28.99 24.20 2.23
CA ASN A 249 29.95 24.69 3.24
C ASN A 249 30.04 23.64 4.37
N GLU A 250 31.20 22.99 4.53
CA GLU A 250 32.21 23.27 5.55
C GLU A 250 31.73 23.04 7.00
N PHE A 251 32.14 21.90 7.58
CA PHE A 251 32.06 21.63 9.01
C PHE A 251 33.46 21.81 9.62
N HIS A 252 33.61 22.79 10.50
CA HIS A 252 34.78 22.95 11.38
C HIS A 252 34.56 22.15 12.68
N PRO A 253 35.56 21.40 13.17
CA PRO A 253 35.49 20.73 14.46
C PRO A 253 35.95 21.68 15.59
N GLY A 254 35.20 21.81 16.67
CA GLY A 254 35.64 22.59 17.83
C GLY A 254 34.67 22.65 19.02
N ARG A 255 34.95 21.79 20.01
CA ARG A 255 34.89 21.95 21.50
C ARG A 255 33.89 22.93 22.13
N CYS A 256 33.06 22.41 23.04
CA CYS A 256 33.31 22.40 24.50
C CYS A 256 32.72 21.12 25.11
#